data_AF-A0A0F4YJI3-F1
#
_entry.id   AF-A0A0F4YJI3-F1
#
_cell.length_a   1.000
_cell.length_b   1.000
_cell.length_c   1.000
_cell.angle_alpha   90.00
_cell.angle_beta   90.00
_cell.angle_gamma   90.00
#
_symmetry.space_group_name_H-M   'P 1'
#
loop_
_entity.id
_entity.type
_entity.pdbx_description
1 polymer ?
#
loop_
_entity_poly.entity_id
_entity_poly.type
_entity_poly.pdbx_seq_one_letter_code
_entity_poly.pdbx_strand_id
1 'polypeptide(L)'
;MSPMNGTTNLQDLEKEISHLEARLNNARARFASSAHRDGKPVRMSNDPAHALLLLSDSALPLGSFAYSSGLESYLAHHKPLPASTTPIASFHRFLKLSIASVASTSLPYLLAAYRHPEKLQTLDNDLDASTPCVVAQRVSLAQGRALLGVWERAFRTTYASSVQLAGDTATTAAVKTLAGFSDALKSCADTVNELGPKGTLRPCGVWPVWLWDWIFTRRPISSCSIMRRRSSALPFVRL
;
A
#
# COMPACT_ATOMS: atom_id res chain seq x y z
N MET A 1 32.74 -60.85 -33.09
CA MET A 1 31.43 -60.50 -32.51
C MET A 1 31.64 -60.43 -31.00
N SER A 2 31.92 -59.25 -30.46
CA SER A 2 32.22 -59.08 -29.02
C SER A 2 30.99 -58.49 -28.34
N PRO A 3 30.38 -59.15 -27.34
CA PRO A 3 29.26 -58.58 -26.60
C PRO A 3 29.72 -57.95 -25.27
N MET A 4 28.86 -57.07 -24.75
CA MET A 4 28.76 -56.59 -23.36
C MET A 4 29.72 -55.47 -22.88
N ASN A 5 29.33 -54.22 -23.15
CA ASN A 5 29.77 -53.02 -22.41
C ASN A 5 28.58 -52.31 -21.70
N GLY A 6 27.47 -53.02 -21.48
CA GLY A 6 26.21 -52.42 -20.97
C GLY A 6 25.95 -52.62 -19.47
N THR A 7 26.60 -53.60 -18.83
CA THR A 7 26.35 -53.95 -17.42
C THR A 7 27.09 -53.07 -16.41
N THR A 8 28.25 -52.55 -16.77
CA THR A 8 29.04 -51.62 -15.95
C THR A 8 28.33 -50.27 -15.76
N ASN A 9 27.70 -49.76 -16.82
CA ASN A 9 26.98 -48.50 -16.78
C ASN A 9 25.75 -48.55 -15.85
N LEU A 10 25.03 -49.68 -15.84
CA LEU A 10 23.87 -49.88 -14.96
C LEU A 10 24.27 -49.90 -13.48
N GLN A 11 25.36 -50.57 -13.14
CA GLN A 11 25.85 -50.65 -11.76
C GLN A 11 26.38 -49.30 -11.26
N ASP A 12 27.01 -48.51 -12.13
CA ASP A 12 27.50 -47.18 -11.77
C ASP A 12 26.34 -46.18 -11.59
N LEU A 13 25.29 -46.29 -12.42
CA LEU A 13 24.07 -45.51 -12.24
C LEU A 13 23.34 -45.85 -10.93
N GLU A 14 23.29 -47.13 -10.54
CA GLU A 14 22.68 -47.56 -9.28
C GLU A 14 23.44 -47.04 -8.04
N LYS A 15 24.78 -47.01 -8.12
CA LYS A 15 25.63 -46.37 -7.10
C LYS A 15 25.41 -44.85 -7.05
N GLU A 16 25.22 -44.21 -8.20
CA GLU A 16 24.96 -42.77 -8.24
C GLU A 16 23.60 -42.44 -7.63
N ILE A 17 22.55 -43.21 -7.94
CA ILE A 17 21.21 -43.05 -7.38
C ILE A 17 21.24 -43.20 -5.85
N SER A 18 21.86 -44.27 -5.34
CA SER A 18 21.95 -44.49 -3.89
C SER A 18 22.73 -43.38 -3.17
N HIS A 19 23.80 -42.87 -3.80
CA HIS A 19 24.54 -41.72 -3.28
C HIS A 19 23.69 -40.43 -3.26
N LEU A 20 22.91 -40.18 -4.30
CA LEU A 20 22.01 -39.02 -4.37
C LEU A 20 20.86 -39.10 -3.36
N GLU A 21 20.29 -40.28 -3.15
CA GLU A 21 19.26 -40.50 -2.13
C GLU A 21 19.80 -40.26 -0.71
N ALA A 22 21.03 -40.72 -0.42
CA ALA A 22 21.69 -40.43 0.85
C ALA A 22 21.90 -38.92 1.06
N ARG A 23 22.30 -38.19 0.00
CA ARG A 23 22.43 -36.72 0.05
C ARG A 23 21.08 -36.03 0.26
N LEU A 24 20.02 -36.52 -0.39
CA LEU A 24 18.67 -35.97 -0.25
C LEU A 24 18.15 -36.17 1.17
N ASN A 25 18.32 -37.36 1.75
CA ASN A 25 17.92 -37.64 3.13
C ASN A 25 18.69 -36.77 4.14
N ASN A 26 20.00 -36.55 3.92
CA ASN A 26 20.78 -35.62 4.75
C ASN A 26 20.28 -34.17 4.65
N ALA A 27 19.98 -33.71 3.43
CA ALA A 27 19.42 -32.38 3.20
C ALA A 27 18.03 -32.20 3.84
N ARG A 28 17.16 -33.21 3.74
CA ARG A 28 15.85 -33.23 4.42
C ARG A 28 15.98 -33.21 5.94
N ALA A 29 16.92 -33.95 6.52
CA ALA A 29 17.16 -33.94 7.96
C ALA A 29 17.63 -32.56 8.44
N ARG A 30 18.56 -31.92 7.69
CA ARG A 30 18.98 -30.53 7.94
C ARG A 30 17.80 -29.57 7.82
N PHE A 31 16.97 -29.70 6.78
CA PHE A 31 15.79 -28.87 6.57
C PHE A 31 14.77 -29.04 7.70
N ALA A 32 14.47 -30.26 8.15
CA ALA A 32 13.56 -30.52 9.26
C ALA A 32 14.09 -29.92 10.58
N SER A 33 15.40 -30.02 10.83
CA SER A 33 16.04 -29.39 12.00
C SER A 33 16.08 -27.85 11.91
N SER A 34 16.16 -27.28 10.70
CA SER A 34 16.10 -25.84 10.45
C SER A 34 14.68 -25.29 10.54
N ALA A 35 13.69 -26.03 10.03
CA ALA A 35 12.27 -25.70 10.14
C ALA A 35 11.82 -25.59 11.61
N HIS A 36 12.46 -26.36 12.50
CA HIS A 36 12.21 -26.26 13.94
C HIS A 36 12.91 -25.06 14.62
N ARG A 37 13.93 -24.46 14.00
CA ARG A 37 14.66 -23.29 14.53
C ARG A 37 14.16 -21.95 13.96
N ASP A 38 13.60 -21.95 12.75
CA ASP A 38 13.06 -20.75 12.10
C ASP A 38 11.57 -20.48 12.42
N GLY A 39 10.96 -21.35 13.25
CA GLY A 39 9.55 -21.30 13.61
C GLY A 39 9.23 -20.49 14.87
N LYS A 40 10.17 -19.74 15.46
CA LYS A 40 9.74 -18.65 16.34
C LYS A 40 9.30 -17.53 15.42
N PRO A 41 7.99 -17.25 15.24
CA PRO A 41 7.62 -15.98 14.65
C PRO A 41 8.38 -14.94 15.46
N VAL A 42 9.18 -14.12 14.79
CA VAL A 42 9.64 -12.87 15.38
C VAL A 42 8.38 -12.26 15.95
N ARG A 43 8.23 -12.31 17.28
CA ARG A 43 7.18 -11.61 17.98
C ARG A 43 7.52 -10.17 17.67
N MET A 44 6.95 -9.64 16.59
CA MET A 44 6.78 -8.21 16.48
C MET A 44 6.17 -7.85 17.82
N SER A 45 6.89 -7.05 18.60
CA SER A 45 6.32 -6.46 19.80
C SER A 45 4.97 -5.90 19.36
N ASN A 46 3.87 -6.43 19.91
CA ASN A 46 2.50 -6.00 19.64
C ASN A 46 2.27 -4.60 20.25
N ASP A 47 3.29 -3.74 20.16
CA ASP A 47 3.18 -2.36 20.54
C ASP A 47 2.38 -1.66 19.43
N PRO A 48 1.13 -1.25 19.70
CA PRO A 48 0.33 -0.53 18.73
C PRO A 48 1.04 0.75 18.26
N ALA A 49 1.92 1.34 19.08
CA ALA A 49 2.68 2.53 18.68
C ALA A 49 3.64 2.22 17.51
N HIS A 50 4.32 1.09 17.54
CA HIS A 50 5.21 0.68 16.44
C HIS A 50 4.45 0.44 15.14
N ALA A 51 3.27 -0.19 15.21
CA ALA A 51 2.42 -0.39 14.03
C ALA A 51 1.93 0.94 13.45
N LEU A 52 1.55 1.91 14.29
CA LEU A 52 1.14 3.25 13.86
C LEU A 52 2.29 4.03 13.21
N LEU A 53 3.50 3.93 13.74
CA LEU A 53 4.69 4.53 13.14
C LEU A 53 4.99 3.93 11.77
N LEU A 54 4.91 2.60 11.65
CA LEU A 54 5.08 1.92 10.37
C LEU A 54 4.01 2.33 9.36
N LEU A 55 2.75 2.43 9.78
CA LEU A 55 1.63 2.89 8.95
C LEU A 55 1.75 4.37 8.53
N SER A 56 2.45 5.18 9.34
CA SER A 56 2.68 6.59 9.05
C SER A 56 3.95 6.82 8.22
N ASP A 57 4.73 5.77 7.94
CA ASP A 57 5.97 5.89 7.20
C ASP A 57 5.71 6.19 5.72
N SER A 58 6.35 7.24 5.24
CA SER A 58 6.39 7.62 3.82
C SER A 58 7.06 6.57 2.92
N ALA A 59 7.80 5.60 3.47
CA ALA A 59 8.38 4.51 2.70
C ALA A 59 7.35 3.42 2.32
N LEU A 60 6.11 3.47 2.84
CA LEU A 60 5.11 2.47 2.51
C LEU A 60 4.72 2.55 1.02
N PRO A 61 4.67 1.39 0.31
CA PRO A 61 4.36 1.32 -1.11
C PRO A 61 2.85 1.50 -1.38
N LEU A 62 2.25 2.55 -0.85
CA LEU A 62 0.83 2.90 -1.04
C LEU A 62 0.60 3.66 -2.35
N GLY A 63 1.66 4.19 -2.98
CA GLY A 63 1.56 4.96 -4.22
C GLY A 63 0.88 6.32 -4.05
N SER A 64 0.82 6.87 -2.83
CA SER A 64 0.10 8.12 -2.53
C SER A 64 0.81 9.41 -2.95
N PHE A 65 2.04 9.29 -3.45
CA PHE A 65 2.94 10.41 -3.74
C PHE A 65 2.64 11.18 -5.03
N ALA A 66 1.69 10.72 -5.85
CA ALA A 66 1.48 11.23 -7.20
C ALA A 66 0.44 12.37 -7.32
N TYR A 67 -0.22 12.79 -6.24
CA TYR A 67 -1.33 13.75 -6.30
C TYR A 67 -1.12 14.99 -5.42
N SER A 68 -1.01 16.17 -6.05
CA SER A 68 -0.70 17.45 -5.39
C SER A 68 -1.91 18.18 -4.80
N SER A 69 -3.08 17.53 -4.74
CA SER A 69 -4.35 18.13 -4.26
C SER A 69 -4.68 19.48 -4.92
N GLY A 70 -4.29 19.66 -6.19
CA GLY A 70 -4.57 20.88 -6.96
C GLY A 70 -3.69 22.07 -6.62
N LEU A 71 -2.53 21.87 -5.98
CA LEU A 71 -1.57 22.96 -5.70
C LEU A 71 -1.17 23.73 -6.96
N GLU A 72 -0.95 23.04 -8.08
CA GLU A 72 -0.60 23.67 -9.35
C GLU A 72 -1.72 24.60 -9.84
N SER A 73 -2.97 24.14 -9.78
CA SER A 73 -4.15 24.96 -10.10
C SER A 73 -4.29 26.15 -9.14
N TYR A 74 -4.10 25.92 -7.83
CA TYR A 74 -4.13 27.01 -6.84
C TYR A 74 -3.09 28.09 -7.17
N LEU A 75 -1.86 27.69 -7.49
CA LEU A 75 -0.78 28.61 -7.86
C LEU A 75 -1.07 29.35 -9.19
N ALA A 76 -1.71 28.68 -10.15
CA ALA A 76 -2.09 29.30 -11.42
C ALA A 76 -3.18 30.38 -11.23
N HIS A 77 -4.18 30.13 -10.39
CA HIS A 77 -5.30 31.06 -10.17
C HIS A 77 -4.99 32.22 -9.21
N HIS A 78 -3.96 32.09 -8.37
CA HIS A 78 -3.55 33.13 -7.42
C HIS A 78 -2.35 33.96 -7.93
N LYS A 79 -2.00 33.84 -9.22
CA LYS A 79 -1.03 34.70 -9.89
C LYS A 79 -1.76 35.79 -10.70
N PRO A 80 -1.32 37.06 -10.63
CA PRO A 80 -0.24 37.59 -9.80
C PRO A 80 -0.65 37.68 -8.31
N LEU A 81 0.32 37.42 -7.42
CA LEU A 81 0.10 37.57 -5.99
C LEU A 81 -0.07 39.06 -5.63
N PRO A 82 -0.93 39.41 -4.67
CA PRO A 82 -1.00 40.77 -4.14
C PRO A 82 0.37 41.22 -3.61
N ALA A 83 0.68 42.51 -3.72
CA ALA A 83 1.97 43.06 -3.26
C ALA A 83 2.25 42.81 -1.76
N SER A 84 1.20 42.57 -0.96
CA SER A 84 1.27 42.26 0.46
C SER A 84 1.52 40.78 0.78
N THR A 85 1.45 39.88 -0.20
CA THR A 85 1.37 38.43 0.04
C THR A 85 2.57 37.70 -0.54
N THR A 86 3.40 37.12 0.33
CA THR A 86 4.54 36.31 -0.11
C THR A 86 4.07 34.95 -0.65
N PRO A 87 4.84 34.32 -1.56
CA PRO A 87 4.55 32.95 -2.03
C PRO A 87 4.42 31.94 -0.88
N ILE A 88 5.24 32.09 0.17
CA ILE A 88 5.21 31.25 1.37
C ILE A 88 3.89 31.43 2.13
N ALA A 89 3.43 32.68 2.32
CA ALA A 89 2.16 32.95 2.99
C ALA A 89 0.96 32.35 2.19
N SER A 90 1.00 32.47 0.86
CA SER A 90 0.00 31.85 -0.02
C SER A 90 0.02 30.32 0.05
N PHE A 91 1.21 29.72 0.11
CA PHE A 91 1.36 28.28 0.30
C PHE A 91 0.84 27.80 1.67
N HIS A 92 1.16 28.52 2.76
CA HIS A 92 0.59 28.20 4.08
C HIS A 92 -0.94 28.30 4.09
N ARG A 93 -1.51 29.25 3.35
CA ARG A 93 -2.96 29.37 3.20
C ARG A 93 -3.53 28.15 2.47
N PHE A 94 -2.93 27.75 1.35
CA PHE A 94 -3.29 26.52 0.66
C PHE A 94 -3.20 25.31 1.59
N LEU A 95 -2.07 25.13 2.29
CA LEU A 95 -1.86 23.99 3.18
C LEU A 95 -2.93 23.91 4.29
N LYS A 96 -3.24 25.04 4.95
CA LYS A 96 -4.29 25.09 5.97
C LYS A 96 -5.66 24.69 5.40
N LEU A 97 -6.00 25.21 4.22
CA LEU A 97 -7.28 24.89 3.57
C LEU A 97 -7.33 23.41 3.13
N SER A 98 -6.23 22.90 2.57
CA SER A 98 -6.12 21.49 2.16
C SER A 98 -6.23 20.55 3.35
N ILE A 99 -5.54 20.82 4.47
CA ILE A 99 -5.64 20.01 5.69
C ILE A 99 -7.07 20.06 6.25
N ALA A 100 -7.67 21.25 6.35
CA ALA A 100 -9.03 21.39 6.85
C ALA A 100 -10.05 20.64 5.97
N SER A 101 -9.91 20.74 4.64
CA SER A 101 -10.75 20.02 3.68
C SER A 101 -10.61 18.50 3.83
N VAL A 102 -9.38 17.99 3.87
CA VAL A 102 -9.13 16.55 4.03
C VAL A 102 -9.61 16.03 5.37
N ALA A 103 -9.34 16.75 6.46
CA ALA A 103 -9.80 16.39 7.79
C ALA A 103 -11.33 16.33 7.85
N SER A 104 -12.02 17.38 7.36
CA SER A 104 -13.48 17.43 7.40
C SER A 104 -14.16 16.36 6.52
N THR A 105 -13.50 15.89 5.46
CA THR A 105 -14.08 14.93 4.51
C THR A 105 -13.67 13.47 4.73
N SER A 106 -12.55 13.21 5.41
CA SER A 106 -12.01 11.85 5.60
C SER A 106 -12.12 11.37 7.05
N LEU A 107 -11.92 12.26 8.02
CA LEU A 107 -11.90 11.90 9.44
C LEU A 107 -13.25 11.37 9.96
N PRO A 108 -14.42 11.91 9.56
CA PRO A 108 -15.70 11.36 9.97
C PRO A 108 -15.90 9.90 9.53
N TYR A 109 -15.49 9.56 8.30
CA TYR A 109 -15.55 8.20 7.77
C TYR A 109 -14.60 7.26 8.51
N LEU A 110 -13.37 7.71 8.79
CA LEU A 110 -12.40 6.92 9.54
C LEU A 110 -12.88 6.63 10.97
N LEU A 111 -13.40 7.65 11.67
CA LEU A 111 -13.94 7.47 13.01
C LEU A 111 -15.19 6.59 13.00
N ALA A 112 -16.06 6.73 12.00
CA ALA A 112 -17.22 5.87 11.84
C ALA A 112 -16.81 4.41 11.61
N ALA A 113 -15.85 4.15 10.73
CA ALA A 113 -15.33 2.80 10.48
C ALA A 113 -14.61 2.21 11.71
N TYR A 114 -13.91 3.03 12.48
CA TYR A 114 -13.24 2.60 13.72
C TYR A 114 -14.25 2.21 14.81
N ARG A 115 -15.32 2.99 14.98
CA ARG A 115 -16.37 2.72 15.99
C ARG A 115 -17.34 1.62 15.56
N HIS A 116 -17.62 1.53 14.26
CA HIS A 116 -18.62 0.65 13.66
C HIS A 116 -18.00 -0.10 12.47
N PRO A 117 -17.10 -1.07 12.72
CA PRO A 117 -16.43 -1.82 11.66
C PRO A 117 -17.42 -2.56 10.76
N GLU A 118 -18.60 -2.95 11.26
CA GLU A 118 -19.68 -3.60 10.50
C GLU A 118 -20.20 -2.75 9.33
N LYS A 119 -20.04 -1.42 9.40
CA LYS A 119 -20.49 -0.48 8.36
C LYS A 119 -19.42 -0.21 7.30
N LEU A 120 -18.27 -0.89 7.35
CA LEU A 120 -17.12 -0.61 6.49
C LEU A 120 -17.48 -0.61 5.00
N GLN A 121 -18.27 -1.59 4.54
CA GLN A 121 -18.69 -1.66 3.13
C GLN A 121 -19.62 -0.51 2.72
N THR A 122 -20.57 -0.14 3.58
CA THR A 122 -21.46 1.01 3.31
C THR A 122 -20.66 2.31 3.26
N LEU A 123 -19.74 2.51 4.21
CA LEU A 123 -18.87 3.68 4.25
C LEU A 123 -17.93 3.75 3.03
N ASP A 124 -17.43 2.61 2.54
CA ASP A 124 -16.63 2.50 1.31
C ASP A 124 -17.42 2.97 0.08
N ASN A 125 -18.66 2.50 -0.04
CA ASN A 125 -19.57 2.85 -1.14
C ASN A 125 -19.97 4.34 -1.10
N ASP A 126 -20.26 4.89 0.09
CA ASP A 126 -20.56 6.30 0.27
C ASP A 126 -19.35 7.18 -0.11
N LEU A 127 -18.15 6.74 0.25
CA LEU A 127 -16.91 7.46 -0.07
C LEU A 127 -16.61 7.44 -1.57
N ASP A 128 -16.84 6.31 -2.24
CA ASP A 128 -16.76 6.18 -3.70
C ASP A 128 -17.76 7.10 -4.40
N ALA A 129 -19.02 7.09 -3.95
CA ALA A 129 -20.07 7.95 -4.50
C ALA A 129 -19.76 9.44 -4.32
N SER A 130 -19.09 9.82 -3.22
CA SER A 130 -18.66 11.19 -2.95
C SER A 130 -17.41 11.64 -3.73
N THR A 131 -16.79 10.75 -4.52
CA THR A 131 -15.56 11.02 -5.28
C THR A 131 -15.82 11.01 -6.80
N PRO A 132 -16.46 12.05 -7.36
CA PRO A 132 -16.82 12.08 -8.79
C PRO A 132 -15.61 12.21 -9.72
N CYS A 133 -14.48 12.71 -9.20
CA CYS A 133 -13.26 12.82 -9.99
C CYS A 133 -12.63 11.44 -10.19
N VAL A 134 -12.71 10.91 -11.42
CA VAL A 134 -12.18 9.59 -11.80
C VAL A 134 -10.71 9.40 -11.44
N VAL A 135 -9.89 10.47 -11.52
CA VAL A 135 -8.47 10.40 -11.13
C VAL A 135 -8.34 10.23 -9.62
N ALA A 136 -9.04 11.04 -8.83
CA ALA A 136 -9.05 10.93 -7.37
C ALA A 136 -9.61 9.57 -6.91
N GLN A 137 -10.65 9.09 -7.59
CA GLN A 137 -11.27 7.79 -7.35
C GLN A 137 -10.27 6.65 -7.58
N ARG A 138 -9.62 6.60 -8.74
CA ARG A 138 -8.61 5.57 -9.06
C ARG A 138 -7.45 5.56 -8.08
N VAL A 139 -6.98 6.74 -7.68
CA VAL A 139 -5.92 6.88 -6.69
C VAL A 139 -6.38 6.36 -5.32
N SER A 140 -7.59 6.72 -4.88
CA SER A 140 -8.15 6.24 -3.61
C SER A 140 -8.32 4.72 -3.59
N LEU A 141 -8.79 4.13 -4.69
CA LEU A 141 -8.93 2.68 -4.83
C LEU A 141 -7.57 1.97 -4.79
N ALA A 142 -6.59 2.47 -5.53
CA ALA A 142 -5.25 1.89 -5.57
C ALA A 142 -4.58 1.94 -4.18
N GLN A 143 -4.67 3.08 -3.49
CA GLN A 143 -4.13 3.26 -2.14
C GLN A 143 -4.83 2.37 -1.12
N GLY A 144 -6.17 2.32 -1.14
CA GLY A 144 -6.94 1.51 -0.20
C GLY A 144 -6.66 0.01 -0.37
N ARG A 145 -6.56 -0.47 -1.62
CA ARG A 145 -6.18 -1.84 -1.92
C ARG A 145 -4.74 -2.16 -1.50
N ALA A 146 -3.80 -1.23 -1.72
CA ALA A 146 -2.43 -1.39 -1.27
C ALA A 146 -2.34 -1.49 0.27
N LEU A 147 -3.08 -0.63 0.99
CA LEU A 147 -3.14 -0.66 2.45
C LEU A 147 -3.74 -1.96 2.97
N LEU A 148 -4.80 -2.46 2.34
CA LEU A 148 -5.39 -3.74 2.69
C LEU A 148 -4.42 -4.90 2.43
N GLY A 149 -3.66 -4.85 1.34
CA GLY A 149 -2.59 -5.81 1.05
C GLY A 149 -1.48 -5.81 2.10
N VAL A 150 -1.09 -4.63 2.62
CA VAL A 150 -0.16 -4.51 3.75
C VAL A 150 -0.76 -5.15 5.01
N TRP A 151 -2.04 -4.88 5.29
CA TRP A 151 -2.73 -5.49 6.43
C TRP A 151 -2.77 -7.02 6.35
N GLU A 152 -3.12 -7.58 5.19
CA GLU A 152 -3.17 -9.04 5.00
C GLU A 152 -1.81 -9.70 5.24
N ARG A 153 -0.72 -9.07 4.80
CA ARG A 153 0.63 -9.66 4.86
C ARG A 153 1.32 -9.44 6.19
N ALA A 154 1.16 -8.27 6.80
CA ALA A 154 1.92 -7.86 7.98
C ALA A 154 1.15 -7.98 9.31
N PHE A 155 -0.18 -7.84 9.28
CA PHE A 155 -0.98 -7.64 10.48
C PHE A 155 -2.01 -8.75 10.74
N ARG A 156 -2.57 -9.39 9.70
CA ARG A 156 -3.65 -10.38 9.83
C ARG A 156 -3.34 -11.51 10.83
N THR A 157 -2.19 -12.16 10.69
CA THR A 157 -1.78 -13.28 11.57
C THR A 157 -1.56 -12.81 13.01
N THR A 158 -0.85 -11.69 13.19
CA THR A 158 -0.51 -11.13 14.50
C THR A 158 -1.75 -10.77 15.30
N TYR A 159 -2.72 -10.10 14.66
CA TYR A 159 -3.96 -9.73 15.33
C TYR A 159 -4.91 -10.92 15.52
N ALA A 160 -4.98 -11.86 14.58
CA ALA A 160 -5.77 -13.08 14.73
C ALA A 160 -5.31 -13.93 15.93
N SER A 161 -4.00 -14.09 16.13
CA SER A 161 -3.45 -14.77 17.30
C SER A 161 -3.66 -13.99 18.60
N SER A 162 -3.55 -12.65 18.56
CA SER A 162 -3.77 -11.81 19.75
C SER A 162 -5.22 -11.87 20.25
N VAL A 163 -6.18 -11.93 19.32
CA VAL A 163 -7.61 -12.02 19.61
C VAL A 163 -7.95 -13.32 20.36
N GLN A 164 -7.34 -14.44 19.99
CA GLN A 164 -7.55 -15.72 20.68
C GLN A 164 -7.03 -15.72 22.12
N LEU A 165 -6.02 -14.91 22.44
CA LEU A 165 -5.50 -14.77 23.80
C LEU A 165 -6.25 -13.71 24.64
N ALA A 166 -6.70 -12.62 24.03
CA ALA A 166 -7.21 -11.46 24.76
C ALA A 166 -8.73 -11.48 25.00
N GLY A 167 -9.52 -12.23 24.19
CA GLY A 167 -10.97 -12.31 24.37
C GLY A 167 -11.74 -11.01 24.02
N ASP A 168 -11.09 -10.01 23.42
CA ASP A 168 -11.72 -8.74 23.05
C ASP A 168 -12.70 -8.92 21.87
N THR A 169 -13.99 -8.80 22.15
CA THR A 169 -15.08 -9.00 21.18
C THR A 169 -15.07 -7.95 20.06
N ALA A 170 -14.76 -6.69 20.38
CA ALA A 170 -14.72 -5.59 19.40
C ALA A 170 -13.56 -5.77 18.39
N THR A 171 -12.36 -6.09 18.87
CA THR A 171 -11.20 -6.36 18.01
C THR A 171 -11.42 -7.60 17.14
N THR A 172 -12.05 -8.64 17.71
CA THR A 172 -12.45 -9.85 16.97
C THR A 172 -13.40 -9.51 15.81
N ALA A 173 -14.43 -8.70 16.10
CA ALA A 173 -15.39 -8.26 15.09
C ALA A 173 -14.70 -7.44 13.99
N ALA A 174 -13.82 -6.50 14.34
CA ALA A 174 -13.09 -5.70 13.38
C ALA A 174 -12.18 -6.53 12.46
N VAL A 175 -11.41 -7.48 13.03
CA VAL A 175 -10.54 -8.38 12.24
C VAL A 175 -11.37 -9.27 11.32
N LYS A 176 -12.51 -9.80 11.80
CA LYS A 176 -13.42 -10.60 10.98
C LYS A 176 -14.03 -9.78 9.84
N THR A 177 -14.45 -8.55 10.11
CA THR A 177 -15.03 -7.68 9.08
C THR A 177 -13.99 -7.27 8.04
N LEU A 178 -12.75 -6.94 8.44
CA LEU A 178 -11.65 -6.64 7.51
C LEU A 178 -11.29 -7.85 6.63
N ALA A 179 -11.26 -9.06 7.22
CA ALA A 179 -11.05 -10.29 6.47
C ALA A 179 -12.16 -10.53 5.44
N GLY A 180 -13.43 -10.42 5.86
CA GLY A 180 -14.58 -10.57 4.97
C GLY A 180 -14.63 -9.52 3.87
N PHE A 181 -14.28 -8.27 4.18
CA PHE A 181 -14.16 -7.18 3.20
C PHE A 181 -13.08 -7.47 2.15
N SER A 182 -11.93 -7.99 2.57
CA SER A 182 -10.86 -8.38 1.64
C SER A 182 -11.25 -9.56 0.75
N ASP A 183 -11.92 -10.55 1.31
CA ASP A 183 -12.41 -11.71 0.55
C ASP A 183 -13.49 -11.26 -0.47
N ALA A 184 -14.39 -10.36 -0.07
CA ALA A 184 -15.37 -9.74 -0.95
C ALA A 184 -14.72 -8.91 -2.08
N LEU A 185 -13.63 -8.18 -1.81
CA LEU A 185 -12.87 -7.47 -2.85
C LEU A 185 -12.25 -8.40 -3.89
N LYS A 186 -11.88 -9.62 -3.47
CA LYS A 186 -11.32 -10.65 -4.36
C LYS A 186 -12.40 -11.35 -5.18
N SER A 187 -13.60 -11.55 -4.62
CA SER A 187 -14.71 -12.24 -5.29
C SER A 187 -15.57 -11.33 -6.18
N CYS A 188 -15.63 -10.02 -5.89
CA CYS A 188 -16.49 -9.07 -6.62
C CYS A 188 -15.92 -8.65 -7.99
N ALA A 189 -14.84 -9.28 -8.45
CA ALA A 189 -14.30 -9.05 -9.80
C ALA A 189 -15.27 -9.50 -10.92
N ASP A 190 -16.24 -10.38 -10.62
CA ASP A 190 -17.02 -11.10 -11.64
C ASP A 190 -18.55 -10.89 -11.60
N THR A 191 -19.12 -10.16 -10.63
CA THR A 191 -20.59 -10.06 -10.45
C THR A 191 -21.16 -8.68 -10.83
N VAL A 192 -21.94 -8.63 -11.92
CA VAL A 192 -22.46 -7.40 -12.56
C VAL A 192 -23.59 -6.70 -11.77
N ASN A 193 -24.15 -7.32 -10.73
CA ASN A 193 -25.44 -6.88 -10.15
C ASN A 193 -25.44 -6.55 -8.64
N GLU A 194 -24.32 -6.65 -7.93
CA GLU A 194 -24.21 -6.19 -6.53
C GLU A 194 -23.18 -5.05 -6.42
N LEU A 195 -23.54 -3.99 -5.70
CA LEU A 195 -22.61 -2.93 -5.28
C LEU A 195 -21.69 -3.49 -4.18
N GLY A 196 -20.82 -4.42 -4.56
CA GLY A 196 -19.80 -4.97 -3.69
C GLY A 196 -18.75 -3.91 -3.32
N PRO A 197 -17.91 -4.20 -2.32
CA PRO A 197 -16.88 -3.28 -1.87
C PRO A 197 -15.91 -2.97 -3.01
N LYS A 198 -15.53 -1.70 -3.17
CA LYS A 198 -14.59 -1.27 -4.21
C LYS A 198 -13.18 -1.11 -3.66
N GLY A 199 -13.06 -0.82 -2.36
CA GLY A 199 -11.80 -0.60 -1.67
C GLY A 199 -11.37 0.85 -1.71
N THR A 200 -12.33 1.77 -1.76
CA THR A 200 -12.17 3.20 -1.52
C THR A 200 -11.93 3.43 -0.03
N LEU A 201 -10.80 2.96 0.46
CA LEU A 201 -10.29 3.34 1.76
C LEU A 201 -9.42 4.57 1.53
N ARG A 202 -9.82 5.74 2.03
CA ARG A 202 -8.98 6.94 1.99
C ARG A 202 -8.03 6.97 3.18
N PRO A 203 -6.73 6.65 3.02
CA PRO A 203 -5.70 7.37 3.71
C PRO A 203 -5.38 8.58 2.83
N CYS A 204 -6.15 9.67 2.92
CA CYS A 204 -5.67 10.94 2.37
C CYS A 204 -4.54 11.49 3.26
N GLY A 205 -3.40 10.80 3.25
CA GLY A 205 -2.11 11.31 3.68
C GLY A 205 -1.58 12.26 2.61
N VAL A 206 -2.09 13.48 2.63
CA VAL A 206 -1.66 14.59 1.78
C VAL A 206 -0.33 15.12 2.30
N TRP A 207 0.79 14.50 1.91
CA TRP A 207 2.13 15.00 2.20
C TRP A 207 2.95 15.14 0.91
N PRO A 208 3.38 16.36 0.51
CA PRO A 208 4.03 16.59 -0.77
C PRO A 208 5.50 16.14 -0.76
N VAL A 209 5.88 15.37 -1.80
CA VAL A 209 7.25 14.95 -2.17
C VAL A 209 8.26 16.12 -2.14
N TRP A 210 7.81 17.31 -2.52
CA TRP A 210 8.62 18.53 -2.55
C TRP A 210 9.08 19.02 -1.17
N LEU A 211 8.31 18.73 -0.10
CA LEU A 211 8.68 19.14 1.25
C LEU A 211 9.83 18.29 1.79
N TRP A 212 9.90 17.02 1.39
CA TRP A 212 11.00 16.12 1.74
C TRP A 212 12.24 16.32 0.86
N ASP A 213 12.08 16.56 -0.46
CA ASP A 213 13.20 16.92 -1.33
C ASP A 213 13.85 18.24 -0.87
N TRP A 214 13.06 19.24 -0.46
CA TRP A 214 13.57 20.51 0.07
C TRP A 214 14.26 20.38 1.44
N ILE A 215 13.73 19.57 2.36
CA ILE A 215 14.31 19.35 3.69
C ILE A 215 15.65 18.58 3.61
N PHE A 216 15.77 17.61 2.70
CA PHE A 216 16.96 16.76 2.62
C PHE A 216 18.03 17.25 1.63
N THR A 217 17.69 18.00 0.58
CA THR A 217 18.68 18.38 -0.43
C THR A 217 19.29 19.78 -0.27
N ARG A 218 18.71 20.68 0.55
CA ARG A 218 19.15 22.11 0.66
C ARG A 218 19.50 22.75 -0.69
N ARG A 219 18.84 22.36 -1.80
CA ARG A 219 19.15 22.95 -3.12
C ARG A 219 18.20 24.11 -3.44
N PRO A 220 18.70 25.18 -4.06
CA PRO A 220 17.86 26.28 -4.50
C PRO A 220 16.85 25.81 -5.56
N ILE A 221 15.64 26.37 -5.49
CA ILE A 221 14.42 26.07 -6.28
C ILE A 221 14.65 26.14 -7.81
N SER A 222 15.77 26.69 -8.27
CA SER A 222 16.10 26.91 -9.68
C SER A 222 16.60 25.67 -10.46
N SER A 223 16.81 24.51 -9.83
CA SER A 223 17.48 23.36 -10.47
C SER A 223 16.64 22.10 -10.65
N CYS A 224 15.31 22.16 -10.53
CA CYS A 224 14.47 20.99 -10.76
C CYS A 224 14.35 20.67 -12.28
N SER A 225 15.04 19.62 -12.72
CA SER A 225 15.13 19.19 -14.13
C SER A 225 13.82 18.68 -14.75
N ILE A 226 12.72 18.60 -13.99
CA ILE A 226 11.41 18.19 -14.49
C ILE A 226 10.73 19.24 -15.36
N MET A 227 11.24 20.48 -15.38
CA MET A 227 10.69 21.58 -16.20
C MET A 227 11.41 21.76 -17.56
N ARG A 228 12.41 20.93 -17.90
CA ARG A 228 13.21 21.08 -19.15
C ARG A 228 12.83 20.10 -20.28
N ARG A 229 11.62 19.54 -20.26
CA ARG A 229 11.05 18.78 -21.39
C ARG A 229 9.69 19.34 -21.83
N ARG A 230 9.63 20.62 -22.18
CA ARG A 230 8.57 21.21 -23.01
C ARG A 230 9.04 22.53 -23.62
N SER A 231 10.09 22.46 -24.44
CA SER A 231 10.50 23.60 -25.27
C SER A 231 11.27 23.14 -26.52
N SER A 232 10.65 22.29 -27.34
CA SER A 232 11.02 22.11 -28.76
C SER A 232 10.03 21.18 -29.46
N ALA A 233 8.99 21.75 -30.06
CA ALA A 233 8.35 21.34 -31.33
C ALA A 233 6.94 21.96 -31.46
N LEU A 234 6.88 23.13 -32.09
CA LEU A 234 5.76 23.57 -32.95
C LEU A 234 5.98 22.91 -34.34
N PRO A 235 4.96 22.69 -35.21
CA PRO A 235 4.18 23.75 -35.88
C PRO A 235 2.65 23.53 -35.87
N PHE A 236 1.84 24.58 -35.71
CA PHE A 236 1.17 25.32 -36.80
C PHE A 236 0.23 24.47 -37.66
N VAL A 237 -1.07 24.49 -37.35
CA VAL A 237 -2.15 24.34 -38.34
C VAL A 237 -3.20 25.41 -38.05
N ARG A 238 -3.47 26.18 -39.10
CA ARG A 238 -4.40 27.29 -39.22
C ARG A 238 -5.77 26.73 -39.61
N LEU A 239 -6.81 27.12 -38.89
CA LEU A 239 -8.17 27.41 -39.38
C LEU A 239 -8.93 28.11 -38.26
#